data_AF-C4YDH6-F1
#
_entry.id   AF-C4YDH6-F1
#
_cell.length_a   1.000
_cell.length_b   1.000
_cell.length_c   1.000
_cell.angle_alpha   90.00
_cell.angle_beta   90.00
_cell.angle_gamma   90.00
#
_symmetry.space_group_name_H-M   'P 1'
#
loop_
_entity.id
_entity.type
_entity.pdbx_description
1 polymer ?
#
loop_
_entity_poly.entity_id
_entity_poly.type
_entity_poly.pdbx_seq_one_letter_code
_entity_poly.pdbx_strand_id
1 'polypeptide(L)'
;MLRSFVTSISPIGYNAVSLVSMRALATKAATTTTKKSTTKASPKTKKTTKKSTKPPKVDTKAIRLQKKINEARSAKKNLQQQIKDISTQHKTLSKQRKFEEKARSKIHKLAPGNFYSMFQKKRAGDSVAEFYQFPEEEKAKWIAARDAYWEKAKSYFTPKPKLGANGFAKYVQENYIRGDSLTETMKKLADEWNALSETEKQQYQISKEDKEKYKKALEKWKELRLKEYSDYLKFKENYKVEDDF
;
A
#
# COMPACT_ATOMS: atom_id res chain seq x y z
N MET A 1 -34.29 -10.06 -14.95
CA MET A 1 -33.14 -9.79 -14.05
C MET A 1 -31.88 -9.64 -14.90
N LEU A 2 -31.48 -8.41 -15.21
CA LEU A 2 -30.32 -8.10 -16.05
C LEU A 2 -29.10 -7.89 -15.15
N ARG A 3 -28.12 -8.80 -15.22
CA ARG A 3 -26.81 -8.63 -14.59
C ARG A 3 -25.91 -7.86 -15.56
N SER A 4 -25.66 -6.60 -15.25
CA SER A 4 -24.68 -5.76 -15.95
C SER A 4 -23.27 -6.31 -15.74
N PHE A 5 -22.62 -6.68 -16.83
CA PHE A 5 -21.19 -6.95 -16.87
C PHE A 5 -20.43 -5.62 -16.73
N VAL A 6 -19.84 -5.37 -15.57
CA VAL A 6 -18.81 -4.33 -15.42
C VAL A 6 -17.47 -5.02 -15.67
N THR A 7 -16.95 -4.84 -16.88
CA THR A 7 -15.58 -5.22 -17.23
C THR A 7 -14.60 -4.29 -16.51
N SER A 8 -13.66 -4.89 -15.79
CA SER A 8 -12.55 -4.20 -15.13
C SER A 8 -11.63 -3.59 -16.18
N ILE A 9 -11.69 -2.27 -16.36
CA ILE A 9 -10.69 -1.51 -17.12
C ILE A 9 -9.42 -1.42 -16.26
N SER A 10 -8.38 -2.17 -16.64
CA SER A 10 -7.04 -2.03 -16.07
C SER A 10 -6.50 -0.63 -16.41
N PRO A 11 -6.05 0.19 -15.44
CA PRO A 11 -5.46 1.48 -15.78
C PRO A 11 -4.07 1.26 -16.39
N ILE A 12 -3.92 1.77 -17.62
CA ILE A 12 -2.66 1.98 -18.32
C ILE A 12 -1.73 2.78 -17.40
N GLY A 13 -0.54 2.24 -17.14
CA GLY A 13 0.47 2.87 -16.30
C GLY A 13 0.95 4.18 -16.91
N TYR A 14 0.56 5.29 -16.29
CA TYR A 14 1.21 6.58 -16.52
C TYR A 14 2.35 6.74 -15.51
N ASN A 15 3.58 6.58 -15.99
CA ASN A 15 4.73 7.22 -15.39
C ASN A 15 4.54 8.74 -15.51
N ALA A 16 4.17 9.40 -14.42
CA ALA A 16 4.18 10.85 -14.32
C ALA A 16 5.03 11.26 -13.12
N VAL A 17 6.31 11.49 -13.38
CA VAL A 17 7.13 12.38 -12.57
C VAL A 17 6.46 13.75 -12.61
N SER A 18 5.89 14.18 -11.48
CA SER A 18 5.34 15.53 -11.31
C SER A 18 5.84 16.11 -10.00
N LEU A 19 7.04 16.67 -10.06
CA LEU A 19 7.50 17.75 -9.19
C LEU A 19 6.50 18.90 -9.30
N VAL A 20 5.72 19.18 -8.25
CA VAL A 20 5.10 20.49 -8.07
C VAL A 20 5.41 20.97 -6.67
N SER A 21 6.30 21.96 -6.63
CA SER A 21 6.72 22.73 -5.46
C SER A 21 5.54 23.37 -4.73
N MET A 22 5.63 23.34 -3.40
CA MET A 22 4.84 24.16 -2.52
C MET A 22 5.15 25.66 -2.72
N ARG A 23 4.12 26.49 -2.78
CA ARG A 23 4.22 27.91 -2.43
C ARG A 23 3.00 28.31 -1.60
N ALA A 24 3.20 28.35 -0.29
CA ALA A 24 2.31 29.04 0.63
C ALA A 24 2.58 30.54 0.51
N LEU A 25 1.59 31.34 0.11
CA LEU A 25 1.65 32.78 0.23
C LEU A 25 1.06 33.17 1.58
N ALA A 26 1.94 33.43 2.54
CA ALA A 26 1.61 34.14 3.77
C ALA A 26 1.72 35.64 3.49
N THR A 27 0.59 36.35 3.44
CA THR A 27 0.56 37.81 3.44
C THR A 27 0.44 38.31 4.88
N LYS A 28 1.53 38.89 5.38
CA LYS A 28 1.56 39.68 6.62
C LYS A 28 0.70 40.93 6.39
N ALA A 29 -0.35 41.12 7.19
CA ALA A 29 -1.04 42.40 7.28
C ALA A 29 -0.23 43.32 8.21
N ALA A 30 0.42 44.33 7.62
CA ALA A 30 1.09 45.39 8.35
C ALA A 30 0.06 46.40 8.87
N THR A 31 0.14 46.65 10.17
CA THR A 31 -0.49 47.71 10.92
C THR A 31 0.00 49.09 10.45
N THR A 32 -0.92 49.98 10.10
CA THR A 32 -0.66 51.43 10.09
C THR A 32 -1.74 52.14 10.88
N THR A 33 -1.28 52.75 11.98
CA THR A 33 -1.97 53.67 12.87
C THR A 33 -2.20 55.03 12.20
N THR A 34 -3.40 55.60 12.31
CA THR A 34 -3.56 57.07 12.38
C THR A 34 -4.82 57.44 13.18
N LYS A 35 -4.67 58.52 13.95
CA LYS A 35 -5.44 58.98 15.12
C LYS A 35 -6.73 59.75 14.80
N LYS A 36 -7.58 59.83 15.84
CA LYS A 36 -8.53 60.92 16.22
C LYS A 36 -9.71 61.16 15.25
N SER A 37 -10.92 61.54 15.65
CA SER A 37 -11.45 62.06 16.92
C SER A 37 -12.97 61.94 16.93
N THR A 38 -13.52 61.82 18.13
CA THR A 38 -14.93 61.99 18.50
C THR A 38 -15.49 63.37 18.17
N THR A 39 -16.71 63.43 17.62
CA THR A 39 -17.70 64.46 17.99
C THR A 39 -19.12 64.00 17.67
N LYS A 40 -19.99 64.07 18.69
CA LYS A 40 -21.44 63.91 18.66
C LYS A 40 -22.09 65.08 17.89
N ALA A 41 -23.15 64.80 17.12
CA ALA A 41 -24.34 65.66 17.02
C ALA A 41 -25.48 64.90 16.30
N SER A 42 -26.55 64.63 17.04
CA SER A 42 -27.89 64.32 16.50
C SER A 42 -28.63 65.65 16.14
N PRO A 43 -29.93 65.63 15.83
CA PRO A 43 -30.58 65.22 14.60
C PRO A 43 -31.36 66.39 13.96
N LYS A 44 -31.67 66.36 12.66
CA LYS A 44 -32.75 67.22 12.12
C LYS A 44 -33.59 66.52 11.06
N THR A 45 -34.87 66.84 11.19
CA THR A 45 -36.10 66.22 10.73
C THR A 45 -36.48 66.53 9.28
N LYS A 46 -37.48 65.77 8.80
CA LYS A 46 -38.48 66.12 7.77
C LYS A 46 -37.93 66.13 6.33
N LYS A 47 -38.49 65.39 5.38
CA LYS A 47 -39.91 65.33 4.99
C LYS A 47 -40.18 64.13 4.08
N THR A 48 -41.36 63.56 4.27
CA THR A 48 -42.07 62.66 3.36
C THR A 48 -42.10 63.18 1.93
N THR A 49 -41.73 62.32 0.97
CA THR A 49 -42.39 62.26 -0.33
C THR A 49 -42.63 60.80 -0.66
N LYS A 50 -43.89 60.37 -0.52
CA LYS A 50 -44.42 59.14 -1.12
C LYS A 50 -44.27 59.30 -2.63
N LYS A 51 -43.18 58.81 -3.20
CA LYS A 51 -43.07 58.58 -4.64
C LYS A 51 -43.38 57.12 -4.88
N SER A 52 -44.52 56.90 -5.53
CA SER A 52 -44.92 55.64 -6.15
C SER A 52 -43.72 54.97 -6.83
N THR A 53 -43.23 53.89 -6.25
CA THR A 53 -42.38 52.93 -6.95
C THR A 53 -43.20 51.68 -7.16
N LYS A 54 -43.59 51.49 -8.43
CA LYS A 54 -44.03 50.23 -9.02
C LYS A 54 -43.23 49.05 -8.41
N PRO A 55 -43.83 47.87 -8.22
CA PRO A 55 -43.08 46.70 -7.75
C PRO A 55 -41.85 46.54 -8.64
N PRO A 56 -40.65 46.34 -8.06
CA PRO A 56 -39.43 46.27 -8.86
C PRO A 56 -39.66 45.21 -9.93
N LYS A 57 -39.50 45.59 -11.21
CA LYS A 57 -39.46 44.61 -12.30
C LYS A 57 -38.31 43.68 -11.96
N VAL A 58 -38.64 42.53 -11.42
CA VAL A 58 -37.68 41.51 -11.04
C VAL A 58 -37.02 41.08 -12.34
N ASP A 59 -35.76 41.49 -12.52
CA ASP A 59 -34.96 41.09 -13.69
C ASP A 59 -34.84 39.56 -13.66
N THR A 60 -35.74 38.91 -14.38
CA THR A 60 -35.92 37.46 -14.35
C THR A 60 -34.65 36.75 -14.82
N LYS A 61 -33.87 37.44 -15.65
CA LYS A 61 -32.53 37.03 -16.08
C LYS A 61 -31.51 37.05 -14.94
N ALA A 62 -31.51 38.08 -14.08
CA ALA A 62 -30.60 38.18 -12.93
C ALA A 62 -30.89 37.10 -11.87
N ILE A 63 -32.17 36.83 -11.58
CA ILE A 63 -32.55 35.73 -10.68
C ILE A 63 -32.11 34.37 -11.26
N ARG A 64 -32.34 34.13 -12.55
CA ARG A 64 -31.88 32.89 -13.22
C ARG A 64 -30.36 32.74 -13.16
N LEU A 65 -29.61 33.82 -13.35
CA LEU A 65 -28.15 33.80 -13.27
C LEU A 65 -27.68 33.51 -11.84
N GLN A 66 -28.30 34.13 -10.83
CA GLN A 66 -27.98 33.86 -9.42
C GLN A 66 -28.26 32.41 -9.03
N LYS A 67 -29.36 31.84 -9.53
CA LYS A 67 -29.68 30.42 -9.35
C LYS A 67 -28.59 29.52 -9.93
N LYS A 68 -28.17 29.78 -11.17
CA LYS A 68 -27.07 29.04 -11.83
C LYS A 68 -25.74 29.18 -11.07
N ILE A 69 -25.42 30.36 -10.54
CA ILE A 69 -24.22 30.59 -9.73
C ILE A 69 -24.28 29.76 -8.44
N ASN A 70 -25.43 29.72 -7.77
CA ASN A 70 -25.61 28.96 -6.56
C ASN A 70 -25.54 27.44 -6.83
N GLU A 71 -26.14 26.96 -7.92
CA GLU A 71 -26.03 25.58 -8.39
C GLU A 71 -24.58 25.20 -8.74
N ALA A 72 -23.85 26.06 -9.44
CA ALA A 72 -22.43 25.83 -9.74
C ALA A 72 -21.57 25.81 -8.46
N ARG A 73 -21.87 26.66 -7.47
CA ARG A 73 -21.18 26.68 -6.17
C ARG A 73 -21.45 25.43 -5.35
N SER A 74 -22.68 24.94 -5.31
CA SER A 74 -23.02 23.70 -4.60
C SER A 74 -22.39 22.48 -5.30
N ALA A 75 -22.41 22.43 -6.64
CA ALA A 75 -21.73 21.41 -7.42
C ALA A 75 -20.22 21.40 -7.15
N LYS A 76 -19.56 22.57 -7.12
CA LYS A 76 -18.14 22.69 -6.78
C LYS A 76 -17.84 22.16 -5.37
N LYS A 77 -18.68 22.49 -4.38
CA LYS A 77 -18.51 21.98 -3.01
C LYS A 77 -18.66 20.46 -2.94
N ASN A 78 -19.65 19.90 -3.65
CA ASN A 78 -19.85 18.46 -3.74
C ASN A 78 -18.64 17.76 -4.36
N LEU A 79 -18.14 18.25 -5.52
CA LEU A 79 -16.93 17.73 -6.16
C LEU A 79 -15.70 17.81 -5.23
N GLN A 80 -15.53 18.91 -4.49
CA GLN A 80 -14.44 19.03 -3.52
C GLN A 80 -14.54 17.99 -2.39
N GLN A 81 -15.75 17.69 -1.92
CA GLN A 81 -15.95 16.66 -0.92
C GLN A 81 -15.64 15.27 -1.49
N GLN A 82 -16.15 14.97 -2.69
CA GLN A 82 -15.85 13.72 -3.39
C GLN A 82 -14.35 13.52 -3.60
N ILE A 83 -13.61 14.56 -4.01
CA ILE A 83 -12.15 14.50 -4.17
C ILE A 83 -11.46 14.17 -2.85
N LYS A 84 -11.90 14.77 -1.73
CA LYS A 84 -11.35 14.47 -0.41
C LYS A 84 -11.61 13.02 -0.02
N ASP A 85 -12.83 12.53 -0.22
CA ASP A 85 -13.24 11.17 0.11
C ASP A 85 -12.49 10.15 -0.74
N ILE A 86 -12.32 10.40 -2.04
CA ILE A 86 -11.50 9.55 -2.93
C ILE A 86 -10.03 9.56 -2.47
N SER A 87 -9.49 10.72 -2.08
CA SER A 87 -8.11 10.81 -1.57
C SER A 87 -7.93 10.02 -0.26
N THR A 88 -8.87 10.08 0.67
CA THR A 88 -8.79 9.32 1.92
C THR A 88 -8.92 7.82 1.65
N GLN A 89 -9.87 7.41 0.80
CA GLN A 89 -10.01 6.02 0.34
C GLN A 89 -8.74 5.50 -0.34
N HIS A 90 -8.11 6.30 -1.20
CA HIS A 90 -6.87 5.89 -1.85
C HIS A 90 -5.73 5.72 -0.83
N LYS A 91 -5.64 6.59 0.18
CA LYS A 91 -4.66 6.45 1.26
C LYS A 91 -4.89 5.20 2.10
N THR A 92 -6.15 4.86 2.44
CA THR A 92 -6.46 3.65 3.22
C THR A 92 -6.18 2.39 2.41
N LEU A 93 -6.61 2.34 1.15
CA LEU A 93 -6.30 1.24 0.23
C LEU A 93 -4.78 1.07 0.02
N SER A 94 -4.04 2.17 -0.10
CA SER A 94 -2.58 2.13 -0.22
C SER A 94 -1.93 1.51 1.03
N LYS A 95 -2.39 1.88 2.24
CA LYS A 95 -1.90 1.28 3.49
C LYS A 95 -2.24 -0.21 3.59
N GLN A 96 -3.46 -0.59 3.24
CA GLN A 96 -3.90 -1.99 3.21
C GLN A 96 -3.06 -2.82 2.23
N ARG A 97 -2.86 -2.34 1.00
CA ARG A 97 -2.00 -3.00 0.01
C ARG A 97 -0.58 -3.18 0.50
N LYS A 98 0.02 -2.16 1.12
CA LYS A 98 1.37 -2.26 1.71
C LYS A 98 1.42 -3.27 2.86
N PHE A 99 0.37 -3.36 3.67
CA PHE A 99 0.26 -4.35 4.73
C PHE A 99 0.17 -5.77 4.15
N GLU A 100 -0.72 -5.99 3.17
CA GLU A 100 -0.86 -7.28 2.49
C GLU A 100 0.41 -7.71 1.75
N GLU A 101 1.10 -6.77 1.12
CA GLU A 101 2.37 -7.00 0.45
C GLU A 101 3.44 -7.45 1.45
N LYS A 102 3.59 -6.75 2.59
CA LYS A 102 4.50 -7.14 3.66
C LYS A 102 4.13 -8.50 4.26
N ALA A 103 2.84 -8.75 4.50
CA ALA A 103 2.37 -10.03 5.02
C ALA A 103 2.72 -11.20 4.09
N ARG A 104 2.57 -11.00 2.77
CA ARG A 104 2.88 -12.01 1.75
C ARG A 104 4.37 -12.13 1.42
N SER A 105 5.18 -11.15 1.82
CA SER A 105 6.62 -11.19 1.61
C SER A 105 7.26 -12.35 2.38
N LYS A 106 8.36 -12.88 1.82
CA LYS A 106 9.14 -13.90 2.50
C LYS A 106 9.79 -13.27 3.73
N ILE A 107 9.66 -13.93 4.87
CA ILE A 107 10.40 -13.54 6.06
C ILE A 107 11.86 -14.01 5.93
N HIS A 108 12.78 -13.18 6.39
CA HIS A 108 14.21 -13.43 6.34
C HIS A 108 14.79 -13.35 7.73
N LYS A 109 15.77 -14.22 8.01
CA LYS A 109 16.57 -14.14 9.23
C LYS A 109 17.37 -12.85 9.20
N LEU A 110 17.28 -12.03 10.25
CA LEU A 110 18.02 -10.77 10.33
C LEU A 110 19.52 -11.04 10.44
N ALA A 111 20.34 -10.10 9.97
CA ALA A 111 21.76 -10.07 10.32
C ALA A 111 21.92 -9.73 11.83
N PRO A 112 22.96 -10.23 12.53
CA PRO A 112 23.14 -9.96 13.96
C PRO A 112 23.11 -8.47 14.34
N GLY A 113 23.84 -7.61 13.61
CA GLY A 113 23.83 -6.17 13.86
C GLY A 113 22.47 -5.51 13.61
N ASN A 114 21.70 -5.98 12.61
CA ASN A 114 20.33 -5.50 12.37
C ASN A 114 19.34 -5.97 13.44
N PHE A 115 19.56 -7.17 13.98
CA PHE A 115 18.79 -7.68 15.12
C PHE A 115 19.06 -6.84 16.37
N TYR A 116 20.33 -6.58 16.69
CA TYR A 116 20.74 -5.69 17.77
C TYR A 116 20.13 -4.28 17.62
N SER A 117 20.24 -3.67 16.43
CA SER A 117 19.61 -2.38 16.09
C SER A 117 18.11 -2.34 16.40
N MET A 118 17.41 -3.40 16.02
CA MET A 118 15.95 -3.49 16.12
C MET A 118 15.47 -3.48 17.57
N PHE A 119 16.17 -4.16 18.47
CA PHE A 119 15.79 -4.26 19.89
C PHE A 119 16.32 -3.10 20.73
N GLN A 120 17.53 -2.61 20.43
CA GLN A 120 18.08 -1.43 21.09
C GLN A 120 17.49 -0.11 20.58
N LYS A 121 16.62 -0.16 19.56
CA LYS A 121 15.99 1.01 18.93
C LYS A 121 17.02 2.06 18.46
N LYS A 122 18.23 1.60 18.13
CA LYS A 122 19.32 2.41 17.59
C LYS A 122 19.22 2.49 16.08
N ARG A 123 19.77 3.55 15.49
CA ARG A 123 19.88 3.67 14.04
C ARG A 123 20.77 2.54 13.51
N ALA A 124 20.31 1.87 12.44
CA ALA A 124 20.95 0.65 11.91
C ALA A 124 22.46 0.79 11.64
N GLY A 125 22.90 1.92 11.09
CA GLY A 125 24.33 2.14 10.79
C GLY A 125 25.22 2.12 12.04
N ASP A 126 24.81 2.85 13.08
CA ASP A 126 25.61 3.03 14.30
C ASP A 126 25.67 1.73 15.10
N SER A 127 24.54 1.04 15.21
CA SER A 127 24.41 -0.23 15.94
C SER A 127 25.20 -1.39 15.31
N VAL A 128 25.41 -1.38 13.99
CA VAL A 128 26.20 -2.42 13.33
C VAL A 128 27.67 -2.25 13.69
N ALA A 129 28.18 -1.02 13.69
CA ALA A 129 29.56 -0.73 14.09
C ALA A 129 29.81 -1.11 15.56
N GLU A 130 28.89 -0.73 16.45
CA GLU A 130 28.94 -1.12 17.87
C GLU A 130 28.94 -2.64 18.04
N PHE A 131 28.07 -3.36 17.31
CA PHE A 131 27.99 -4.81 17.38
C PHE A 131 29.33 -5.49 17.05
N TYR A 132 30.08 -4.97 16.09
CA TYR A 132 31.39 -5.52 15.72
C TYR A 132 32.50 -5.21 16.72
N GLN A 133 32.34 -4.17 17.54
CA GLN A 133 33.27 -3.82 18.61
C GLN A 133 33.11 -4.68 19.87
N PHE A 134 31.96 -5.34 20.03
CA PHE A 134 31.72 -6.22 21.18
C PHE A 134 32.68 -7.42 21.23
N PRO A 135 33.01 -7.92 22.43
CA PRO A 135 33.69 -9.19 22.59
C PRO A 135 32.86 -10.34 22.01
N GLU A 136 33.53 -11.42 21.62
CA GLU A 136 32.89 -12.56 20.94
C GLU A 136 31.79 -13.21 21.80
N GLU A 137 31.93 -13.16 23.12
CA GLU A 137 30.94 -13.69 24.06
C GLU A 137 29.61 -12.92 23.99
N GLU A 138 29.65 -11.59 23.95
CA GLU A 138 28.45 -10.76 23.81
C GLU A 138 27.82 -10.95 22.43
N LYS A 139 28.65 -11.04 21.37
CA LYS A 139 28.17 -11.36 20.02
C LYS A 139 27.44 -12.70 19.99
N ALA A 140 28.00 -13.73 20.63
CA ALA A 140 27.40 -15.06 20.70
C ALA A 140 26.02 -15.03 21.38
N LYS A 141 25.86 -14.25 22.45
CA LYS A 141 24.56 -14.05 23.13
C LYS A 141 23.51 -13.45 22.19
N TRP A 142 23.85 -12.37 21.49
CA TRP A 142 22.95 -11.74 20.52
C TRP A 142 22.64 -12.64 19.32
N ILE A 143 23.60 -13.46 18.88
CA ILE A 143 23.41 -14.45 17.82
C ILE A 143 22.45 -15.55 18.28
N ALA A 144 22.60 -16.05 19.50
CA ALA A 144 21.69 -17.04 20.09
C ALA A 144 20.27 -16.50 20.25
N ALA A 145 20.12 -15.28 20.79
CA ALA A 145 18.83 -14.60 20.92
C ALA A 145 18.17 -14.37 19.54
N ARG A 146 18.94 -13.98 18.54
CA ARG A 146 18.48 -13.84 17.14
C ARG A 146 17.97 -15.17 16.58
N ASP A 147 18.66 -16.27 16.88
CA ASP A 147 18.31 -17.59 16.37
C ASP A 147 17.04 -18.12 17.03
N ALA A 148 16.91 -17.94 18.35
CA ALA A 148 15.69 -18.23 19.09
C ALA A 148 14.51 -17.38 18.58
N TYR A 149 14.72 -16.07 18.35
CA TYR A 149 13.73 -15.19 17.75
C TYR A 149 13.33 -15.67 16.35
N TRP A 150 14.28 -16.07 15.51
CA TRP A 150 14.02 -16.51 14.14
C TRP A 150 13.20 -17.80 14.11
N GLU A 151 13.52 -18.79 14.94
CA GLU A 151 12.74 -20.04 15.00
C GLU A 151 11.33 -19.79 15.51
N LYS A 152 11.15 -18.95 16.54
CA LYS A 152 9.83 -18.50 16.99
C LYS A 152 9.10 -17.72 15.89
N ALA A 153 9.75 -16.78 15.20
CA ALA A 153 9.16 -16.00 14.12
C ALA A 153 8.70 -16.90 12.96
N LYS A 154 9.52 -17.89 12.59
CA LYS A 154 9.25 -18.85 11.52
C LYS A 154 8.05 -19.74 11.82
N SER A 155 7.81 -20.09 13.09
CA SER A 155 6.68 -20.94 13.47
C SER A 155 5.31 -20.26 13.31
N TYR A 156 5.24 -18.93 13.29
CA TYR A 156 4.00 -18.19 13.00
C TYR A 156 3.49 -18.38 11.57
N PHE A 157 4.34 -18.86 10.66
CA PHE A 157 4.15 -18.67 9.24
C PHE A 157 4.00 -19.97 8.47
N THR A 158 2.79 -20.24 8.00
CA THR A 158 2.55 -21.36 7.08
C THR A 158 3.23 -21.13 5.73
N PRO A 159 3.87 -22.18 5.18
CA PRO A 159 4.53 -22.07 3.88
C PRO A 159 3.51 -21.87 2.77
N LYS A 160 3.89 -21.05 1.79
CA LYS A 160 3.06 -20.81 0.60
C LYS A 160 2.83 -22.12 -0.15
N PRO A 161 1.58 -22.47 -0.52
CA PRO A 161 1.32 -23.64 -1.34
C PRO A 161 2.09 -23.51 -2.65
N LYS A 162 2.60 -24.63 -3.17
CA LYS A 162 3.29 -24.68 -4.46
C LYS A 162 2.31 -25.18 -5.52
N LEU A 163 2.32 -24.55 -6.68
CA LEU A 163 1.71 -25.14 -7.87
C LEU A 163 2.59 -26.33 -8.27
N GLY A 164 1.98 -27.46 -8.64
CA GLY A 164 2.71 -28.65 -9.08
C GLY A 164 3.72 -28.33 -10.21
N ALA A 165 4.64 -29.26 -10.46
CA ALA A 165 5.64 -29.11 -11.52
C ALA A 165 4.95 -28.81 -12.86
N ASN A 166 5.48 -27.85 -13.62
CA ASN A 166 4.99 -27.59 -14.98
C ASN A 166 5.32 -28.80 -15.90
N GLY A 167 4.76 -28.84 -17.11
CA GLY A 167 4.92 -29.99 -18.00
C GLY A 167 6.37 -30.44 -18.20
N PHE A 168 7.25 -29.50 -18.52
CA PHE A 168 8.67 -29.78 -18.66
C PHE A 168 9.33 -30.21 -17.34
N ALA A 169 9.03 -29.55 -16.21
CA ALA A 169 9.61 -29.95 -14.94
C ALA A 169 9.14 -31.33 -14.49
N LYS A 170 7.90 -31.71 -14.80
CA LYS A 170 7.39 -33.07 -14.55
C LYS A 170 8.11 -34.08 -15.45
N TYR A 171 8.28 -33.76 -16.73
CA TYR A 171 9.09 -34.57 -17.65
C TYR A 171 10.53 -34.75 -17.17
N VAL A 172 11.18 -33.66 -16.74
CA VAL A 172 12.53 -33.72 -16.16
C VAL A 172 12.52 -34.55 -14.87
N GLN A 173 11.54 -34.40 -13.98
CA GLN A 173 11.44 -35.22 -12.77
C GLN A 173 11.38 -36.72 -13.06
N GLU A 174 10.72 -37.12 -14.13
CA GLU A 174 10.53 -38.52 -14.52
C GLU A 174 11.71 -39.07 -15.34
N ASN A 175 12.34 -38.25 -16.18
CA ASN A 175 13.37 -38.68 -17.13
C ASN A 175 14.80 -38.24 -16.74
N TYR A 176 14.99 -37.55 -15.62
CA TYR A 176 16.30 -37.12 -15.18
C TYR A 176 17.17 -38.29 -14.75
N ILE A 177 18.23 -38.52 -15.51
CA ILE A 177 19.31 -39.46 -15.18
C ILE A 177 20.54 -38.64 -14.83
N ARG A 178 21.15 -38.90 -13.67
CA ARG A 178 22.38 -38.21 -13.26
C ARG A 178 23.50 -38.55 -14.26
N GLY A 179 23.92 -37.55 -15.04
CA GLY A 179 25.09 -37.62 -15.93
C GLY A 179 26.29 -36.88 -15.35
N ASP A 180 27.36 -36.81 -16.14
CA ASP A 180 28.63 -36.18 -15.75
C ASP A 180 28.53 -34.66 -15.58
N SER A 181 27.66 -34.01 -16.38
CA SER A 181 27.40 -32.58 -16.32
C SER A 181 25.91 -32.30 -16.29
N LEU A 182 25.44 -31.62 -15.23
CA LEU A 182 24.04 -31.19 -15.09
C LEU A 182 23.56 -30.39 -16.30
N THR A 183 24.42 -29.51 -16.82
CA THR A 183 24.11 -28.65 -17.95
C THR A 183 23.85 -29.44 -19.22
N GLU A 184 24.68 -30.47 -19.47
CA GLU A 184 24.52 -31.33 -20.64
C GLU A 184 23.29 -32.22 -20.54
N THR A 185 23.05 -32.82 -19.36
CA THR A 185 21.84 -33.61 -19.11
C THR A 185 20.57 -32.76 -19.30
N MET A 186 20.54 -31.55 -18.75
CA MET A 186 19.39 -30.65 -18.90
C MET A 186 19.18 -30.20 -20.35
N LYS A 187 20.26 -30.01 -21.12
CA LYS A 187 20.17 -29.69 -22.55
C LYS A 187 19.55 -30.85 -23.33
N LYS A 188 20.03 -32.08 -23.11
CA LYS A 188 19.46 -33.28 -23.75
C LYS A 188 17.97 -33.43 -23.45
N LEU A 189 17.58 -33.31 -22.17
CA LEU A 189 16.17 -33.38 -21.78
C LEU A 189 15.31 -32.28 -22.41
N ALA A 190 15.88 -31.08 -22.60
CA ALA A 190 15.18 -30.01 -23.30
C ALA A 190 15.00 -30.32 -24.80
N ASP A 191 16.03 -30.86 -25.45
CA ASP A 191 15.97 -31.27 -26.86
C ASP A 191 14.95 -32.42 -27.05
N GLU A 192 14.96 -33.41 -26.17
CA GLU A 192 13.98 -34.52 -26.16
C GLU A 192 12.55 -34.01 -25.92
N TRP A 193 12.35 -33.11 -24.93
CA TRP A 193 11.06 -32.49 -24.69
C TRP A 193 10.56 -31.70 -25.90
N ASN A 194 11.44 -30.99 -26.61
CA ASN A 194 11.05 -30.24 -27.80
C ASN A 194 10.63 -31.16 -28.95
N ALA A 195 11.25 -32.34 -29.06
CA ALA A 195 10.91 -33.36 -30.05
C ALA A 195 9.57 -34.07 -29.77
N LEU A 196 9.10 -34.11 -28.52
CA LEU A 196 7.80 -34.71 -28.18
C LEU A 196 6.63 -34.02 -28.88
N SER A 197 5.66 -34.82 -29.30
CA SER A 197 4.38 -34.36 -29.87
C SER A 197 3.51 -33.67 -28.81
N GLU A 198 2.53 -32.87 -29.26
CA GLU A 198 1.61 -32.17 -28.34
C GLU A 198 0.78 -33.16 -27.51
N THR A 199 0.43 -34.32 -28.07
CA THR A 199 -0.27 -35.41 -27.38
C THR A 199 0.57 -36.03 -26.27
N GLU A 200 1.88 -36.23 -26.51
CA GLU A 200 2.80 -36.73 -25.48
C GLU A 200 3.07 -35.68 -24.40
N LYS A 201 3.05 -34.39 -24.75
CA LYS A 201 3.18 -33.30 -23.79
C LYS A 201 1.97 -33.15 -22.87
N GLN A 202 0.77 -33.52 -23.33
CA GLN A 202 -0.47 -33.42 -22.55
C GLN A 202 -0.43 -34.24 -21.24
N GLN A 203 0.20 -35.41 -21.22
CA GLN A 203 0.30 -36.25 -20.01
C GLN A 203 1.11 -35.58 -18.88
N TYR A 204 1.98 -34.64 -19.24
CA TYR A 204 2.80 -33.89 -18.29
C TYR A 204 2.12 -32.59 -17.82
N GLN A 205 1.06 -32.14 -18.49
CA GLN A 205 0.38 -30.92 -18.11
C GLN A 205 -0.33 -31.05 -16.76
N ILE A 206 -0.33 -29.96 -16.00
CA ILE A 206 -1.08 -29.88 -14.76
C ILE A 206 -2.58 -29.87 -15.09
N SER A 207 -3.31 -30.80 -14.48
CA SER A 207 -4.77 -30.94 -14.60
C SER A 207 -5.50 -29.62 -14.26
N LYS A 208 -6.69 -29.43 -14.83
CA LYS A 208 -7.49 -28.23 -14.52
C LYS A 208 -7.92 -28.24 -13.04
N GLU A 209 -8.22 -29.43 -12.53
CA GLU A 209 -8.63 -29.69 -11.16
C GLU A 209 -7.53 -29.29 -10.17
N ASP A 210 -6.27 -29.64 -10.43
CA ASP A 210 -5.16 -29.30 -9.53
C ASP A 210 -4.82 -27.80 -9.59
N LYS A 211 -5.00 -27.16 -10.75
CA LYS A 211 -4.92 -25.69 -10.85
C LYS A 211 -5.99 -25.02 -10.00
N GLU A 212 -7.22 -25.54 -9.99
CA GLU A 212 -8.30 -25.01 -9.17
C GLU A 212 -8.09 -25.26 -7.68
N LYS A 213 -7.66 -26.47 -7.29
CA LYS A 213 -7.27 -26.78 -5.91
C LYS A 213 -6.17 -25.84 -5.43
N TYR A 214 -5.15 -25.59 -6.27
CA TYR A 214 -4.08 -24.63 -5.95
C TYR A 214 -4.62 -23.21 -5.78
N LYS A 215 -5.51 -22.73 -6.67
CA LYS A 215 -6.12 -21.39 -6.52
C LYS A 215 -6.87 -21.26 -5.19
N LYS A 216 -7.70 -22.25 -4.84
CA LYS A 216 -8.44 -22.29 -3.58
C LYS A 216 -7.48 -22.34 -2.38
N ALA A 217 -6.43 -23.16 -2.44
CA ALA A 217 -5.41 -23.25 -1.39
C ALA A 217 -4.62 -21.94 -1.25
N LEU A 218 -4.30 -21.27 -2.35
CA LEU A 218 -3.59 -20.00 -2.36
C LEU A 218 -4.43 -18.86 -1.78
N GLU A 219 -5.73 -18.82 -2.06
CA GLU A 219 -6.67 -17.85 -1.46
C GLU A 219 -6.78 -18.06 0.04
N LYS A 220 -7.03 -19.29 0.49
CA LYS A 220 -7.02 -19.65 1.92
C LYS A 220 -5.71 -19.28 2.59
N TRP A 221 -4.57 -19.55 1.93
CA TRP A 221 -3.26 -19.18 2.44
C TRP A 221 -3.11 -17.66 2.56
N LYS A 222 -3.57 -16.87 1.59
CA LYS A 222 -3.50 -15.40 1.69
C LYS A 222 -4.28 -14.85 2.89
N GLU A 223 -5.49 -15.35 3.13
CA GLU A 223 -6.32 -14.92 4.26
C GLU A 223 -5.68 -15.30 5.60
N LEU A 224 -5.20 -16.54 5.69
CA LEU A 224 -4.52 -17.05 6.87
C LEU A 224 -3.21 -16.27 7.12
N ARG A 225 -2.47 -15.95 6.07
CA ARG A 225 -1.23 -15.18 6.12
C ARG A 225 -1.40 -13.79 6.73
N LEU A 226 -2.54 -13.14 6.48
CA LEU A 226 -2.83 -11.81 7.06
C LEU A 226 -3.04 -11.89 8.57
N LYS A 227 -3.72 -12.95 9.04
CA LYS A 227 -3.92 -13.20 10.48
C LYS A 227 -2.59 -13.54 11.16
N GLU A 228 -1.85 -14.50 10.61
CA GLU A 228 -0.50 -14.87 11.08
C GLU A 228 0.43 -13.66 11.17
N TYR A 229 0.43 -12.80 10.15
CA TYR A 229 1.28 -11.62 10.15
C TYR A 229 0.88 -10.60 11.21
N SER A 230 -0.42 -10.43 11.48
CA SER A 230 -0.89 -9.59 12.58
C SER A 230 -0.43 -10.12 13.93
N ASP A 231 -0.47 -11.43 14.15
CA ASP A 231 -0.02 -12.05 15.40
C ASP A 231 1.51 -12.02 15.54
N TYR A 232 2.23 -12.22 14.44
CA TYR A 232 3.68 -12.01 14.38
C TYR A 232 4.07 -10.57 14.73
N LEU A 233 3.30 -9.56 14.29
CA LEU A 233 3.59 -8.17 14.65
C LEU A 233 3.43 -7.93 16.16
N LYS A 234 2.39 -8.50 16.78
CA LYS A 234 2.22 -8.45 18.25
C LYS A 234 3.39 -9.14 18.96
N PHE A 235 3.80 -10.31 18.48
CA PHE A 235 4.98 -11.01 18.98
C PHE A 235 6.23 -10.13 18.85
N LYS A 236 6.46 -9.54 17.68
CA LYS A 236 7.62 -8.68 17.41
C LYS A 236 7.67 -7.45 18.32
N GLU A 237 6.52 -6.84 18.59
CA GLU A 237 6.42 -5.66 19.45
C GLU A 237 6.66 -6.00 20.93
N ASN A 238 6.18 -7.17 21.37
CA ASN A 238 6.29 -7.62 22.76
C ASN A 238 7.56 -8.45 23.04
N TYR A 239 8.30 -8.86 22.00
CA TYR A 239 9.50 -9.65 22.18
C TYR A 239 10.56 -8.83 22.89
N LYS A 240 11.01 -9.35 24.03
CA LYS A 240 12.19 -8.89 24.73
C LYS A 240 13.23 -9.98 24.60
N VAL A 241 14.46 -9.59 24.31
CA VAL A 241 15.60 -10.50 24.50
C VAL A 241 15.63 -10.75 26.01
N GLU A 242 15.56 -12.02 26.41
CA GLU A 242 15.63 -12.37 27.82
C GLU A 242 16.97 -11.84 28.35
N ASP A 243 16.87 -10.92 29.31
CA ASP A 243 17.98 -10.31 30.03
C ASP A 243 18.51 -11.30 31.09
N ASP A 244 18.54 -12.61 30.78
CA ASP A 244 19.21 -13.59 31.64
C ASP A 244 20.72 -13.33 31.53
N PHE A 245 21.11 -12.31 32.27
CA PHE A 245 22.43 -11.87 32.67
C PHE A 245 22.69 -12.37 34.07
#